data_AF-A0AA37LP04-F1
#
_entry.id   AF-A0AA37LP04-F1
#
_cell.length_a   1.000
_cell.length_b   1.000
_cell.length_c   1.000
_cell.angle_alpha   90.00
_cell.angle_beta   90.00
_cell.angle_gamma   90.00
#
_symmetry.space_group_name_H-M   'P 1'
#
loop_
_entity.id
_entity.type
_entity.pdbx_description
1 polymer ?
#
loop_
_entity_poly.entity_id
_entity_poly.type
_entity_poly.pdbx_seq_one_letter_code
_entity_poly.pdbx_strand_id
1 'polypeptide(L)'
;MNSGAWVAAGEAVKGWAEDGEEGKKGRFIYTGNLLNEMTLPVPALVTLGVGKNAAWSWVSLADAVYKDKKGWRFFYADERKADGSSIGNVPDAESNGKFYLELAEGAKDLPSTVTFVDGKYQKF
;
A
#
# COMPACT_ATOMS: atom_id res chain seq x y z
N MET A 1 2.28 -3.61 -18.26
CA MET A 1 2.66 -3.12 -16.92
C MET A 1 1.71 -1.99 -16.56
N ASN A 2 1.03 -2.03 -15.41
CA ASN A 2 0.24 -0.90 -14.95
C ASN A 2 1.19 0.19 -14.43
N SER A 3 1.72 1.01 -15.34
CA SER A 3 2.68 2.08 -15.03
C SER A 3 2.02 3.31 -14.39
N GLY A 4 0.69 3.42 -14.41
CA GLY A 4 -0.02 4.59 -13.90
C GLY A 4 0.26 4.88 -12.44
N ALA A 5 0.23 3.86 -11.58
CA ALA A 5 0.53 4.02 -10.16
C ALA A 5 2.01 4.38 -9.91
N TRP A 6 2.92 3.83 -10.71
CA TRP A 6 4.35 4.18 -10.65
C TRP A 6 4.58 5.65 -11.03
N VAL A 7 3.95 6.11 -12.11
CA VAL A 7 4.00 7.51 -12.53
C VAL A 7 3.41 8.42 -11.45
N ALA A 8 2.24 8.07 -10.89
CA ALA A 8 1.61 8.83 -9.82
C ALA A 8 2.49 8.94 -8.57
N ALA A 9 3.19 7.86 -8.19
CA ALA A 9 4.16 7.89 -7.10
C ALA A 9 5.34 8.82 -7.41
N GLY A 10 5.82 8.84 -8.65
CA GLY A 10 6.85 9.77 -9.11
C GLY A 10 6.41 11.23 -9.04
N GLU A 11 5.17 11.54 -9.45
CA GLU A 11 4.62 12.90 -9.33
C GLU A 11 4.40 13.31 -7.86
N ALA A 12 3.96 12.39 -7.00
CA ALA A 12 3.85 12.65 -5.56
C ALA A 12 5.20 13.03 -4.93
N VAL A 13 6.27 12.31 -5.29
CA VAL A 13 7.63 12.62 -4.84
C VAL A 13 8.08 14.01 -5.28
N LYS A 14 7.77 14.42 -6.52
CA LYS A 14 8.09 15.77 -7.00
C LYS A 14 7.35 16.83 -6.19
N GLY A 15 6.05 16.68 -6.00
CA GLY A 15 5.24 17.61 -5.20
C GLY A 15 5.78 17.75 -3.78
N TRP A 16 6.04 16.63 -3.10
CA TRP A 16 6.59 16.67 -1.73
C TRP A 16 7.99 17.29 -1.64
N ALA A 17 8.79 17.21 -2.69
CA ALA A 17 10.10 17.85 -2.74
C ALA A 17 10.00 19.39 -2.84
N GLU A 18 8.91 19.89 -3.42
CA GLU A 18 8.64 21.32 -3.64
C GLU A 18 7.86 21.96 -2.47
N ASP A 19 7.03 21.20 -1.74
CA ASP A 19 6.10 21.67 -0.70
C ASP A 19 6.71 21.97 0.69
N GLY A 20 8.04 22.05 0.80
CA GLY A 20 8.73 22.45 2.04
C GLY A 20 8.41 21.56 3.25
N GLU A 21 7.91 22.15 4.35
CA GLU A 21 7.59 21.41 5.59
C GLU A 21 6.39 20.47 5.45
N GLU A 22 5.38 20.84 4.67
CA GLU A 22 4.20 19.99 4.48
C GLU A 22 4.56 18.75 3.66
N GLY A 23 5.41 18.93 2.65
CA GLY A 23 5.95 17.83 1.84
C GLY A 23 6.64 16.74 2.66
N LYS A 24 7.26 17.05 3.81
CA LYS A 24 7.90 16.03 4.68
C LYS A 24 6.94 14.98 5.21
N LYS A 25 5.63 15.28 5.23
CA LYS A 25 4.59 14.34 5.67
C LYS A 25 4.11 13.41 4.55
N GLY A 26 4.69 13.49 3.35
CA GLY A 26 4.28 12.71 2.18
C GLY A 26 3.99 11.23 2.46
N ARG A 27 2.80 10.79 2.06
CA ARG A 27 2.32 9.39 2.14
C ARG A 27 1.79 8.96 0.79
N PHE A 28 2.29 7.85 0.27
CA PHE A 28 1.72 7.19 -0.90
C PHE A 28 1.12 5.85 -0.47
N ILE A 29 -0.15 5.62 -0.78
CA ILE A 29 -0.86 4.39 -0.44
C ILE A 29 -1.28 3.71 -1.74
N TYR A 30 -0.79 2.50 -1.95
CA TYR A 30 -1.19 1.62 -3.03
C TYR A 30 -2.17 0.56 -2.50
N THR A 31 -3.39 0.54 -3.03
CA THR A 31 -4.38 -0.50 -2.71
C THR A 31 -3.95 -1.86 -3.29
N GLY A 32 -3.52 -2.74 -2.40
CA GLY A 32 -3.05 -4.09 -2.66
C GLY A 32 -4.12 -5.17 -2.57
N ASN A 33 -3.65 -6.40 -2.56
CA ASN A 33 -4.37 -7.61 -2.16
C ASN A 33 -3.33 -8.68 -1.76
N LEU A 34 -3.79 -9.81 -1.21
CA LEU A 34 -2.99 -10.96 -0.75
C LEU A 34 -2.02 -11.57 -1.81
N LEU A 35 -2.19 -11.29 -3.11
CA LEU A 35 -1.44 -11.98 -4.17
C LEU A 35 0.05 -11.63 -4.22
N ASN A 36 0.53 -10.63 -3.47
CA ASN A 36 1.96 -10.38 -3.29
C ASN A 36 2.64 -11.40 -2.35
N GLU A 37 1.87 -12.06 -1.48
CA GLU A 37 2.37 -13.03 -0.51
C GLU A 37 1.95 -14.46 -0.84
N MET A 38 0.82 -14.64 -1.50
CA MET A 38 0.27 -15.96 -1.80
C MET A 38 -0.14 -16.11 -3.25
N THR A 39 0.45 -17.11 -3.92
CA THR A 39 0.02 -17.56 -5.25
C THR A 39 -1.19 -18.47 -5.10
N LEU A 40 -2.38 -17.96 -5.42
CA LEU A 40 -3.59 -18.79 -5.45
C LEU A 40 -3.60 -19.67 -6.71
N PRO A 41 -4.01 -20.96 -6.63
CA PRO A 41 -4.08 -21.87 -7.77
C PRO A 41 -5.32 -21.60 -8.64
N VAL A 42 -5.49 -20.34 -9.06
CA VAL A 42 -6.62 -19.85 -9.87
C VAL A 42 -6.05 -19.17 -11.11
N PRO A 43 -6.02 -19.84 -12.27
CA PRO A 43 -5.38 -19.32 -13.49
C PRO A 43 -5.87 -17.93 -13.92
N ALA A 44 -7.14 -17.61 -13.66
CA ALA A 44 -7.72 -16.30 -13.95
C ALA A 44 -7.08 -15.14 -13.18
N LEU A 45 -6.33 -15.39 -12.11
CA LEU A 45 -5.68 -14.37 -11.29
C LEU A 45 -4.22 -14.11 -11.67
N VAL A 46 -3.65 -14.80 -12.67
CA VAL A 46 -2.21 -14.71 -13.01
C VAL A 46 -1.79 -13.27 -13.30
N THR A 47 -2.49 -12.57 -14.21
CA THR A 47 -2.12 -11.20 -14.60
C THR A 47 -2.36 -10.20 -13.48
N LEU A 48 -3.40 -10.40 -12.66
CA LEU A 48 -3.66 -9.62 -11.46
C LEU A 48 -2.52 -9.77 -10.45
N GLY A 49 -2.10 -11.00 -10.16
CA GLY A 49 -0.99 -11.31 -9.27
C GLY A 49 0.32 -10.69 -9.77
N VAL A 50 0.65 -10.83 -11.06
CA VAL A 50 1.83 -10.19 -11.66
C VAL A 50 1.80 -8.67 -11.47
N GLY A 51 0.65 -8.03 -11.73
CA GLY A 51 0.51 -6.58 -11.54
C GLY A 51 0.67 -6.14 -10.08
N LYS A 52 0.09 -6.89 -9.15
CA LYS A 52 0.18 -6.61 -7.70
C LYS A 52 1.58 -6.84 -7.14
N ASN A 53 2.26 -7.91 -7.55
CA ASN A 53 3.65 -8.16 -7.18
C ASN A 53 4.61 -7.08 -7.70
N ALA A 54 4.44 -6.66 -8.95
CA ALA A 54 5.21 -5.56 -9.52
C ALA A 54 5.00 -4.28 -8.71
N ALA A 55 3.76 -3.98 -8.32
CA ALA A 55 3.44 -2.82 -7.48
C ALA A 55 4.06 -2.89 -6.09
N TRP A 56 3.83 -4.02 -5.40
CA TRP A 56 4.41 -4.30 -4.09
C TRP A 56 5.93 -4.13 -4.07
N SER A 57 6.61 -4.62 -5.11
CA SER A 57 8.07 -4.55 -5.23
C SER A 57 8.57 -3.10 -5.23
N TRP A 58 8.01 -2.25 -6.09
CA TRP A 58 8.48 -0.87 -6.19
C TRP A 58 8.02 0.00 -5.02
N VAL A 59 6.83 -0.24 -4.47
CA VAL A 59 6.32 0.47 -3.27
C VAL A 59 7.23 0.20 -2.07
N SER A 60 7.59 -1.07 -1.86
CA SER A 60 8.48 -1.47 -0.76
C SER A 60 9.88 -0.89 -0.90
N LEU A 61 10.41 -0.86 -2.12
CA LEU A 61 11.70 -0.21 -2.41
C LEU A 61 11.63 1.29 -2.14
N ALA A 62 10.56 1.98 -2.56
CA ALA A 62 10.39 3.40 -2.31
C ALA A 62 10.35 3.73 -0.81
N ASP A 63 9.62 2.97 0.01
CA ASP A 63 9.60 3.17 1.47
C ASP A 63 11.02 3.00 2.05
N ALA A 64 11.71 1.92 1.68
CA ALA A 64 13.06 1.64 2.18
C ALA A 64 14.09 2.73 1.80
N VAL A 65 13.94 3.36 0.64
CA VAL A 65 14.86 4.41 0.17
C VAL A 65 14.55 5.78 0.79
N TYR A 66 13.27 6.11 0.96
CA TYR A 66 12.85 7.46 1.34
C TYR A 66 12.55 7.64 2.83
N LYS A 67 12.11 6.59 3.55
CA LYS A 67 11.64 6.69 4.94
C LYS A 67 12.62 7.41 5.86
N ASP A 68 13.87 6.94 5.93
CA ASP A 68 14.84 7.47 6.89
C ASP A 68 15.47 8.79 6.43
N LYS A 69 15.55 9.01 5.11
CA LYS A 69 16.22 10.19 4.54
C LYS A 69 15.31 11.40 4.37
N LYS A 70 14.02 11.14 4.13
CA LYS A 70 13.03 12.16 3.76
C LYS A 70 11.80 12.18 4.68
N GLY A 71 11.55 11.10 5.43
CA GLY A 71 10.33 10.97 6.23
C GLY A 71 9.09 10.59 5.43
N TRP A 72 9.20 10.47 4.10
CA TRP A 72 8.12 10.02 3.23
C TRP A 72 7.89 8.53 3.40
N ARG A 73 6.62 8.13 3.37
CA ARG A 73 6.23 6.73 3.53
C ARG A 73 5.48 6.22 2.31
N PHE A 74 5.73 4.96 1.97
CA PHE A 74 5.06 4.25 0.89
C PHE A 74 4.46 2.96 1.44
N PHE A 75 3.16 2.79 1.24
CA PHE A 75 2.41 1.67 1.77
C PHE A 75 1.77 0.85 0.66
N TYR A 76 1.93 -0.47 0.70
CA TYR A 76 1.10 -1.43 0.01
C TYR A 76 0.10 -1.96 1.03
N ALA A 77 -1.17 -1.58 0.88
CA ALA A 77 -2.19 -1.83 1.88
C ALA A 77 -3.26 -2.80 1.38
N ASP A 78 -3.49 -3.89 2.10
CA ASP A 78 -4.50 -4.88 1.73
C ASP A 78 -5.46 -5.25 2.86
N GLU A 79 -6.74 -5.31 2.52
CA GLU A 79 -7.79 -5.76 3.43
C GLU A 79 -7.92 -7.29 3.36
N ARG A 80 -8.02 -7.93 4.54
CA ARG A 80 -8.27 -9.36 4.67
C ARG A 80 -9.40 -9.63 5.65
N LYS A 81 -9.87 -10.88 5.65
CA LYS A 81 -10.75 -11.38 6.71
C LYS A 81 -9.94 -11.60 7.98
N ALA A 82 -10.63 -11.72 9.12
CA ALA A 82 -10.01 -11.97 10.43
C ALA A 82 -9.15 -13.26 10.47
N ASP A 83 -9.42 -14.23 9.59
CA ASP A 83 -8.66 -15.48 9.45
C ASP A 83 -7.44 -15.36 8.52
N GLY A 84 -7.16 -14.16 7.99
CA GLY A 84 -6.04 -13.90 7.09
C GLY A 84 -6.29 -14.30 5.64
N SER A 85 -7.47 -14.83 5.31
CA SER A 85 -7.85 -15.11 3.93
C SER A 85 -8.26 -13.83 3.19
N SER A 86 -8.23 -13.90 1.86
CA SER A 86 -8.59 -12.79 0.99
C SER A 86 -10.02 -12.28 1.26
N ILE A 87 -10.19 -10.95 1.28
CA ILE A 87 -11.51 -10.30 1.29
C ILE A 87 -12.30 -10.54 -0.01
N GLY A 88 -11.60 -10.94 -1.08
CA GLY A 88 -12.21 -11.26 -2.37
C GLY A 88 -12.91 -10.05 -2.99
N ASN A 89 -14.18 -10.24 -3.36
CA ASN A 89 -14.98 -9.22 -4.05
C ASN A 89 -15.89 -8.41 -3.11
N VAL A 90 -15.67 -8.50 -1.80
CA VAL A 90 -16.46 -7.79 -0.78
C VAL A 90 -15.60 -6.89 0.12
N PRO A 91 -14.68 -6.05 -0.43
CA PRO A 91 -13.97 -5.08 0.39
C PRO A 91 -14.94 -4.08 1.03
N ASP A 92 -14.67 -3.70 2.27
CA ASP A 92 -15.52 -2.79 3.04
C ASP A 92 -15.01 -1.35 2.88
N ALA A 93 -15.85 -0.48 2.31
CA ALA A 93 -15.48 0.91 2.05
C ALA A 93 -15.20 1.71 3.33
N GLU A 94 -15.92 1.43 4.43
CA GLU A 94 -15.71 2.09 5.72
C GLU A 94 -14.42 1.59 6.37
N SER A 95 -14.16 0.27 6.30
CA SER A 95 -12.91 -0.35 6.74
C SER A 95 -11.69 0.27 6.02
N ASN A 96 -11.74 0.35 4.68
CA ASN A 96 -10.67 0.98 3.88
C ASN A 96 -10.50 2.46 4.23
N GLY A 97 -11.59 3.21 4.34
CA GLY A 97 -11.56 4.63 4.68
C GLY A 97 -10.88 4.91 6.02
N LYS A 98 -11.22 4.13 7.06
CA LYS A 98 -10.61 4.24 8.39
C LYS A 98 -9.10 3.99 8.33
N PHE A 99 -8.68 2.88 7.73
CA PHE A 99 -7.27 2.52 7.73
C PHE A 99 -6.43 3.44 6.84
N TYR A 100 -6.96 3.87 5.68
CA TYR A 100 -6.22 4.79 4.80
C TYR A 100 -6.09 6.18 5.40
N LEU A 101 -7.08 6.63 6.17
CA LEU A 101 -6.97 7.86 6.95
C LEU A 101 -5.85 7.76 7.98
N GLU A 102 -5.77 6.65 8.73
CA GLU A 102 -4.70 6.40 9.71
C GLU A 102 -3.31 6.45 9.06
N LEU A 103 -3.15 5.80 7.89
CA LEU A 103 -1.89 5.83 7.13
C LEU A 103 -1.54 7.25 6.67
N ALA A 104 -2.52 8.00 6.18
CA ALA A 104 -2.35 9.37 5.68
C ALA A 104 -1.98 10.36 6.80
N GLU A 105 -2.60 10.22 7.98
CA GLU A 105 -2.38 11.11 9.14
C GLU A 105 -1.09 10.80 9.92
N GLY A 106 -0.35 9.77 9.49
CA GLY A 106 1.03 9.56 9.93
C GLY A 106 1.21 8.43 10.93
N ALA A 107 0.53 7.30 10.72
CA ALA A 107 0.84 6.04 11.39
C ALA A 107 2.36 5.80 11.49
N LYS A 108 2.85 5.70 12.73
CA LYS A 108 4.27 5.46 13.03
C LYS A 108 4.49 3.97 13.25
N ASP A 109 5.69 3.51 12.93
CA ASP A 109 6.17 2.14 13.22
C ASP A 109 5.42 0.99 12.51
N LEU A 110 4.71 1.27 11.42
CA LEU A 110 4.19 0.24 10.52
C LEU A 110 5.21 -0.16 9.43
N PRO A 111 5.23 -1.44 9.00
CA PRO A 111 5.94 -1.87 7.80
C PRO A 111 5.40 -1.19 6.54
N SER A 112 6.10 -1.29 5.41
CA SER A 112 5.61 -0.79 4.11
C SER A 112 4.48 -1.65 3.54
N THR A 113 4.47 -2.95 3.84
CA THR A 113 3.37 -3.87 3.50
C THR A 113 2.48 -4.01 4.72
N VAL A 114 1.24 -3.51 4.63
CA VAL A 114 0.30 -3.48 5.74
C VAL A 114 -0.97 -4.21 5.38
N THR A 115 -1.34 -5.16 6.23
CA THR A 115 -2.61 -5.86 6.15
C THR A 115 -3.53 -5.36 7.26
N PHE A 116 -4.82 -5.22 6.96
CA PHE A 116 -5.81 -4.75 7.92
C PHE A 116 -7.11 -5.54 7.82
N VAL A 117 -7.86 -5.53 8.93
CA VAL A 117 -9.19 -6.11 9.09
C VAL A 117 -10.06 -5.08 9.79
N ASP A 118 -11.25 -4.81 9.28
CA ASP A 118 -12.21 -3.85 9.86
C ASP A 118 -11.58 -2.49 10.24
N GLY A 119 -10.74 -1.98 9.34
CA GLY A 119 -10.05 -0.71 9.48
C GLY A 119 -8.88 -0.70 10.47
N LYS A 120 -8.39 -1.85 10.93
CA LYS A 120 -7.30 -1.96 11.90
C LYS A 120 -6.16 -2.81 11.39
N TYR A 121 -4.93 -2.34 11.60
CA TYR A 121 -3.73 -3.12 11.28
C TYR A 121 -3.77 -4.48 11.99
N GLN A 122 -3.51 -5.54 11.22
CA GLN A 122 -3.38 -6.90 11.74
C GLN A 122 -2.19 -7.58 11.09
N LYS A 123 -1.33 -8.17 11.94
CA LYS A 123 -0.23 -9.01 11.48
C LYS A 123 -0.72 -10.45 11.37
N PHE A 124 -0.44 -11.07 10.23
CA PHE A 124 -0.69 -12.49 9.96
C PHE A 124 0.63 -13.27 9.90
#